data_AF-A0A0M7E4Q6-F1
#
_entry.id   AF-A0A0M7E4Q6-F1
#
_cell.length_a   1.000
_cell.length_b   1.000
_cell.length_c   1.000
_cell.angle_alpha   90.00
_cell.angle_beta   90.00
_cell.angle_gamma   90.00
#
_symmetry.space_group_name_H-M   'P 1'
#
loop_
_entity.id
_entity.type
_entity.pdbx_description
1 polymer ?
#
loop_
_entity_poly.entity_id
_entity_poly.type
_entity_poly.pdbx_seq_one_letter_code
_entity_poly.pdbx_strand_id
1 'polypeptide(L)'
;MKIRYAAAMAACVYALPAAALDYASVLTPARPGLPLAHPIAAGPIAPPPFSLIAERPVKPAYVPGLPGLPQYRMVTDDFGRKIAKYDGVFIRQSRVENGEVVIPPGGLYYLEDTWGGEVALRGEQVPMLGRLATFIDYDMSIEVQENVSIPAGGSVAVGGQVYQYYATVGHETLANHALHVRTIAGTDWEWAFGNPILSNNETNWWGARFNQLYNQGQAREISPQKLVFDWLSGVRTDRMLYAEENIHAGLAGVGEQWRIGTRALRVAAVGADTVTLELLEGGQVVKTRTLGPIRPERLIEDTEARKALLFEDGDMAVFLSPWPGAFEGGKANLKVYGKAYSLAYGADYARDTRYASYPVGCPTGHQFGFMLVNKDTIRLKPGQAHAGPEGYFKIVVDAVADGRVTAWHIEDREGARSINLGGPDVENVDLVLGQGRVAGQAMLFDVGRAMLARSYAAARRADAGAATAPRAPVVPQSAAAWPPSLIIVIAILALACLGVGFEWGRRRR
;
A
#
# COMPACT_ATOMS: atom_id res chain seq x y z
N MET A 1 -39.69 -13.22 71.21
CA MET A 1 -39.28 -12.39 70.05
C MET A 1 -38.69 -13.33 69.00
N LYS A 2 -39.44 -13.66 67.94
CA LYS A 2 -39.10 -14.68 66.93
C LYS A 2 -38.39 -13.99 65.76
N ILE A 3 -37.12 -14.30 65.50
CA ILE A 3 -36.38 -13.80 64.33
C ILE A 3 -36.34 -14.94 63.29
N ARG A 4 -36.92 -14.66 62.11
CA ARG A 4 -36.95 -15.54 60.95
C ARG A 4 -35.66 -15.34 60.13
N TYR A 5 -34.95 -16.42 59.82
CA TYR A 5 -33.91 -16.42 58.80
C TYR A 5 -34.56 -16.58 57.41
N ALA A 6 -34.38 -15.59 56.54
CA ALA A 6 -34.69 -15.70 55.13
C ALA A 6 -33.44 -16.15 54.37
N ALA A 7 -33.50 -17.32 53.74
CA ALA A 7 -32.45 -17.80 52.84
C ALA A 7 -32.59 -17.11 51.48
N ALA A 8 -31.59 -16.34 51.08
CA ALA A 8 -31.46 -15.82 49.72
C ALA A 8 -30.83 -16.90 48.84
N MET A 9 -31.60 -17.48 47.93
CA MET A 9 -31.05 -18.29 46.82
C MET A 9 -30.45 -17.35 45.78
N ALA A 10 -29.12 -17.31 45.71
CA ALA A 10 -28.40 -16.73 44.58
C ALA A 10 -28.53 -17.68 43.39
N ALA A 11 -29.37 -17.33 42.41
CA ALA A 11 -29.40 -18.00 41.13
C ALA A 11 -28.16 -17.58 40.33
N CYS A 12 -27.12 -18.43 40.32
CA CYS A 12 -26.04 -18.33 39.34
C CYS A 12 -26.61 -18.65 37.95
N VAL A 13 -26.94 -17.61 37.20
CA VAL A 13 -27.18 -17.73 35.75
C VAL A 13 -25.81 -17.98 35.11
N TYR A 14 -25.54 -19.24 34.77
CA TYR A 14 -24.46 -19.58 33.86
C TYR A 14 -24.82 -19.00 32.49
N ALA A 15 -24.21 -17.87 32.12
CA ALA A 15 -24.24 -17.39 30.75
C ALA A 15 -23.50 -18.44 29.90
N LEU A 16 -24.25 -19.20 29.11
CA LEU A 16 -23.66 -20.03 28.07
C LEU A 16 -22.87 -19.10 27.14
N PRO A 17 -21.65 -19.45 26.73
CA PRO A 17 -20.93 -18.67 25.74
C PRO A 17 -21.80 -18.60 24.48
N ALA A 18 -22.08 -17.37 24.03
CA ALA A 18 -22.73 -17.19 22.74
C ALA A 18 -21.93 -17.98 21.69
N ALA A 19 -22.60 -18.81 20.90
CA ALA A 19 -21.94 -19.52 19.82
C ALA A 19 -21.25 -18.48 18.94
N ALA A 20 -19.95 -18.66 18.69
CA ALA A 20 -19.19 -17.78 17.83
C ALA A 20 -19.89 -17.71 16.46
N LEU A 21 -20.11 -16.50 15.96
CA LEU A 21 -20.70 -16.29 14.64
C LEU A 21 -19.82 -16.96 13.59
N ASP A 22 -20.42 -17.82 12.75
CA ASP A 22 -19.74 -18.33 11.58
C ASP A 22 -19.70 -17.23 10.51
N TYR A 23 -18.60 -16.49 10.49
CA TYR A 23 -18.41 -15.39 9.55
C TYR A 23 -18.43 -15.82 8.08
N ALA A 24 -18.19 -17.09 7.76
CA ALA A 24 -18.33 -17.58 6.40
C ALA A 24 -19.79 -17.53 5.92
N SER A 25 -20.75 -17.66 6.84
CA SER A 25 -22.19 -17.54 6.57
C SER A 25 -22.69 -16.08 6.60
N VAL A 26 -21.96 -15.18 7.25
CA VAL A 26 -22.35 -13.77 7.43
C VAL A 26 -21.82 -12.91 6.30
N LEU A 27 -20.56 -13.10 5.91
CA LEU A 27 -19.89 -12.30 4.89
C LEU A 27 -20.47 -12.59 3.51
N THR A 28 -20.64 -11.54 2.71
CA THR A 28 -21.15 -11.66 1.34
C THR A 28 -19.99 -11.82 0.35
N PRO A 29 -19.99 -12.81 -0.54
CA PRO A 29 -18.99 -12.91 -1.60
C PRO A 29 -19.12 -11.76 -2.61
N ALA A 30 -18.07 -11.51 -3.39
CA ALA A 30 -18.06 -10.43 -4.39
C ALA A 30 -19.15 -10.60 -5.46
N ARG A 31 -19.58 -11.85 -5.73
CA ARG A 31 -20.70 -12.17 -6.62
C ARG A 31 -21.59 -13.26 -6.02
N PRO A 32 -22.92 -13.19 -6.23
CA PRO A 32 -23.84 -14.25 -5.83
C PRO A 32 -23.41 -15.61 -6.40
N GLY A 33 -23.44 -16.65 -5.56
CA GLY A 33 -23.11 -18.03 -5.96
C GLY A 33 -21.62 -18.37 -6.00
N LEU A 34 -20.72 -17.41 -5.78
CA LEU A 34 -19.29 -17.68 -5.61
C LEU A 34 -18.92 -17.84 -4.12
N PRO A 35 -17.84 -18.58 -3.80
CA PRO A 35 -17.29 -18.57 -2.46
C PRO A 35 -16.68 -17.22 -2.10
N LEU A 36 -16.34 -17.02 -0.82
CA LEU A 36 -15.41 -15.96 -0.44
C LEU A 36 -14.07 -16.20 -1.15
N ALA A 37 -13.53 -15.18 -1.81
CA ALA A 37 -12.28 -15.30 -2.58
C ALA A 37 -11.06 -15.53 -1.68
N HIS A 38 -11.16 -15.12 -0.42
CA HIS A 38 -10.08 -15.17 0.55
C HIS A 38 -10.53 -15.92 1.81
N PRO A 39 -9.63 -16.69 2.44
CA PRO A 39 -9.90 -17.29 3.74
C PRO A 39 -10.17 -16.22 4.80
N ILE A 40 -10.99 -16.55 5.78
CA ILE A 40 -11.17 -15.73 6.98
C ILE A 40 -9.93 -15.91 7.86
N ALA A 41 -9.35 -14.81 8.34
CA ALA A 41 -8.18 -14.84 9.20
C ALA A 41 -8.51 -15.53 10.53
N ALA A 42 -7.59 -16.35 11.04
CA ALA A 42 -7.75 -16.99 12.35
C ALA A 42 -7.77 -16.00 13.53
N GLY A 43 -7.25 -14.79 13.32
CA GLY A 43 -7.24 -13.72 14.29
C GLY A 43 -6.63 -12.43 13.73
N PRO A 44 -6.71 -11.34 14.49
CA PRO A 44 -6.15 -10.06 14.08
C PRO A 44 -4.62 -10.09 14.09
N ILE A 45 -4.02 -9.38 13.15
CA ILE A 45 -2.57 -9.06 13.16
C ILE A 45 -2.45 -7.54 13.22
N ALA A 46 -1.60 -7.03 14.12
CA ALA A 46 -1.43 -5.60 14.31
C ALA A 46 -0.99 -4.91 13.00
N PRO A 47 -1.61 -3.79 12.62
CA PRO A 47 -1.14 -2.98 11.49
C PRO A 47 0.23 -2.35 11.78
N PRO A 48 0.93 -1.81 10.77
CA PRO A 48 2.13 -1.03 11.04
C PRO A 48 1.81 0.13 12.00
N PRO A 49 2.73 0.52 12.90
CA PRO A 49 2.51 1.68 13.76
C PRO A 49 2.18 2.93 12.94
N PHE A 50 1.37 3.83 13.51
CA PHE A 50 0.95 5.09 12.89
C PHE A 50 0.10 4.94 11.61
N SER A 51 -0.75 3.93 11.56
CA SER A 51 -1.67 3.68 10.43
C SER A 51 -2.94 4.56 10.49
N LEU A 52 -3.30 5.10 11.65
CA LEU A 52 -4.53 5.86 11.85
C LEU A 52 -4.40 7.29 11.32
N ILE A 53 -5.56 7.92 11.09
CA ILE A 53 -5.60 9.28 10.52
C ILE A 53 -5.02 10.32 11.48
N ALA A 54 -5.24 10.16 12.78
CA ALA A 54 -4.67 11.04 13.81
C ALA A 54 -3.13 10.96 13.90
N GLU A 55 -2.53 9.91 13.33
CA GLU A 55 -1.10 9.62 13.41
C GLU A 55 -0.34 10.06 12.15
N ARG A 56 -1.04 10.69 11.21
CA ARG A 56 -0.48 11.20 9.95
C ARG A 56 0.59 12.30 10.22
N PRO A 57 1.45 12.58 9.23
CA PRO A 57 2.48 13.60 9.37
C PRO A 57 1.92 14.98 9.76
N VAL A 58 2.54 15.66 10.71
CA VAL A 58 2.12 16.98 11.20
C VAL A 58 2.98 18.07 10.59
N LYS A 59 2.35 18.94 9.79
CA LYS A 59 3.02 19.99 8.98
C LYS A 59 4.23 19.45 8.18
N PRO A 60 4.12 18.32 7.47
CA PRO A 60 5.25 17.72 6.77
C PRO A 60 5.85 18.66 5.72
N ALA A 61 7.13 18.46 5.44
CA ALA A 61 7.76 18.89 4.20
C ALA A 61 7.19 18.08 3.01
N TYR A 62 7.14 18.70 1.83
CA TYR A 62 6.76 18.03 0.58
C TYR A 62 7.94 18.00 -0.39
N VAL A 63 8.25 16.81 -0.90
CA VAL A 63 9.23 16.63 -1.98
C VAL A 63 8.54 15.85 -3.11
N PRO A 64 8.27 16.45 -4.29
CA PRO A 64 7.54 15.76 -5.35
C PRO A 64 8.30 14.55 -5.92
N GLY A 65 9.62 14.50 -5.76
CA GLY A 65 10.44 13.38 -6.17
C GLY A 65 11.92 13.71 -6.13
N LEU A 66 12.75 12.69 -6.35
CA LEU A 66 14.18 12.80 -6.59
C LEU A 66 14.52 11.94 -7.81
N PRO A 67 15.60 12.26 -8.56
CA PRO A 67 15.98 11.52 -9.77
C PRO A 67 16.10 10.01 -9.56
N GLY A 68 16.68 9.57 -8.44
CA GLY A 68 16.87 8.16 -8.12
C GLY A 68 15.62 7.43 -7.63
N LEU A 69 14.49 8.12 -7.44
CA LEU A 69 13.22 7.58 -6.94
C LEU A 69 12.16 7.66 -8.06
N PRO A 70 11.73 6.53 -8.65
CA PRO A 70 10.63 6.46 -9.62
C PRO A 70 9.47 7.40 -9.31
N GLN A 71 9.18 8.33 -10.22
CA GLN A 71 7.95 9.12 -10.23
C GLN A 71 7.37 9.00 -11.64
N TYR A 72 6.33 8.18 -11.82
CA TYR A 72 5.77 7.89 -13.15
C TYR A 72 6.68 7.02 -14.04
N ARG A 73 7.40 6.03 -13.47
CA ARG A 73 8.17 5.10 -14.29
C ARG A 73 7.21 4.12 -14.96
N MET A 74 7.08 4.19 -16.28
CA MET A 74 6.28 3.23 -17.04
C MET A 74 7.01 1.89 -17.12
N VAL A 75 6.36 0.84 -16.65
CA VAL A 75 6.85 -0.53 -16.73
C VAL A 75 5.82 -1.39 -17.47
N THR A 76 6.29 -2.37 -18.23
CA THR A 76 5.44 -3.18 -19.11
C THR A 76 5.29 -4.59 -18.54
N ASP A 77 4.08 -5.13 -18.54
CA ASP A 77 3.84 -6.54 -18.21
C ASP A 77 4.12 -7.46 -19.42
N ASP A 78 4.09 -8.78 -19.21
CA ASP A 78 4.33 -9.75 -20.29
C ASP A 78 3.29 -9.71 -21.42
N PHE A 79 2.20 -8.95 -21.25
CA PHE A 79 1.13 -8.77 -22.25
C PHE A 79 1.16 -7.39 -22.91
N GLY A 80 2.20 -6.58 -22.64
CA GLY A 80 2.38 -5.27 -23.25
C GLY A 80 1.60 -4.14 -22.56
N ARG A 81 0.89 -4.41 -21.45
CA ARG A 81 0.22 -3.35 -20.67
C ARG A 81 1.28 -2.52 -19.97
N LYS A 82 1.20 -1.21 -20.12
CA LYS A 82 2.09 -0.26 -19.44
C LYS A 82 1.43 0.31 -18.19
N ILE A 83 2.13 0.24 -17.07
CA ILE A 83 1.66 0.65 -15.76
C ILE A 83 2.67 1.62 -15.15
N ALA A 84 2.19 2.73 -14.61
CA ALA A 84 3.04 3.71 -13.96
C ALA A 84 3.39 3.28 -12.53
N LYS A 85 4.68 3.36 -12.20
CA LYS A 85 5.27 3.00 -10.91
C LYS A 85 5.82 4.25 -10.22
N TYR A 86 5.66 4.31 -8.91
CA TYR A 86 6.06 5.43 -8.09
C TYR A 86 6.70 4.94 -6.81
N ASP A 87 7.64 5.73 -6.30
CA ASP A 87 8.20 5.57 -4.98
C ASP A 87 7.75 6.72 -4.08
N GLY A 88 7.49 6.39 -2.83
CA GLY A 88 7.21 7.33 -1.77
C GLY A 88 8.11 7.14 -0.56
N VAL A 89 8.41 8.23 0.12
CA VAL A 89 9.06 8.22 1.43
C VAL A 89 8.27 9.11 2.38
N PHE A 90 7.95 8.59 3.55
CA PHE A 90 7.10 9.27 4.49
C PHE A 90 7.73 9.26 5.87
N ILE A 91 7.68 10.42 6.53
CA ILE A 91 8.07 10.57 7.92
C ILE A 91 6.89 11.16 8.69
N ARG A 92 6.55 10.56 9.83
CA ARG A 92 5.44 10.94 10.70
C ARG A 92 5.83 10.83 12.16
N GLN A 93 5.21 11.67 13.00
CA GLN A 93 5.40 11.67 14.45
C GLN A 93 6.86 11.91 14.86
N SER A 94 7.65 12.53 13.98
CA SER A 94 9.00 12.95 14.34
C SER A 94 8.98 14.19 15.21
N ARG A 95 10.03 14.40 15.98
CA ARG A 95 10.16 15.53 16.92
C ARG A 95 11.61 15.86 17.18
N VAL A 96 11.87 17.07 17.67
CA VAL A 96 13.15 17.40 18.30
C VAL A 96 13.10 17.08 19.79
N GLU A 97 14.07 16.32 20.27
CA GLU A 97 14.21 15.93 21.68
C GLU A 97 15.70 16.04 22.05
N ASN A 98 16.03 16.85 23.05
CA ASN A 98 17.42 17.04 23.53
C ASN A 98 18.41 17.46 22.41
N GLY A 99 17.97 18.28 21.46
CA GLY A 99 18.80 18.74 20.32
C GLY A 99 18.99 17.69 19.22
N GLU A 100 18.34 16.54 19.32
CA GLU A 100 18.32 15.49 18.31
C GLU A 100 16.97 15.43 17.62
N VAL A 101 16.96 15.10 16.34
CA VAL A 101 15.75 14.66 15.65
C VAL A 101 15.48 13.21 16.00
N VAL A 102 14.27 12.92 16.45
CA VAL A 102 13.80 11.57 16.81
C VAL A 102 12.66 11.17 15.87
N ILE A 103 12.84 10.05 15.17
CA ILE A 103 11.77 9.39 14.40
C ILE A 103 11.44 8.08 15.14
N PRO A 104 10.21 7.92 15.66
CA PRO A 104 9.82 6.72 16.41
C PRO A 104 9.76 5.46 15.52
N PRO A 105 9.69 4.25 16.11
CA PRO A 105 9.33 3.03 15.41
C PRO A 105 8.05 3.21 14.58
N GLY A 106 8.09 2.85 13.31
CA GLY A 106 7.00 3.09 12.34
C GLY A 106 6.84 4.52 11.84
N GLY A 107 7.65 5.46 12.34
CA GLY A 107 7.67 6.85 11.95
C GLY A 107 8.27 7.11 10.58
N LEU A 108 9.09 6.20 10.04
CA LEU A 108 9.65 6.24 8.69
C LEU A 108 9.14 5.04 7.89
N TYR A 109 8.60 5.28 6.69
CA TYR A 109 8.39 4.21 5.73
C TYR A 109 8.71 4.60 4.29
N TYR A 110 9.26 3.62 3.56
CA TYR A 110 9.29 3.60 2.10
C TYR A 110 8.00 2.96 1.60
N LEU A 111 7.50 3.43 0.47
CA LEU A 111 6.36 2.87 -0.23
C LEU A 111 6.73 2.69 -1.71
N GLU A 112 6.63 1.46 -2.20
CA GLU A 112 6.42 1.25 -3.64
C GLU A 112 4.91 1.40 -3.89
N ASP A 113 4.54 2.23 -4.86
CA ASP A 113 3.15 2.57 -5.17
C ASP A 113 2.88 2.37 -6.66
N THR A 114 1.95 1.47 -6.95
CA THR A 114 1.56 1.14 -8.30
C THR A 114 0.20 1.70 -8.68
N TRP A 115 0.20 2.48 -9.76
CA TRP A 115 -1.01 3.06 -10.30
C TRP A 115 -1.79 2.07 -11.16
N GLY A 116 -3.03 1.77 -10.77
CA GLY A 116 -3.90 0.81 -11.47
C GLY A 116 -3.76 -0.64 -11.02
N GLY A 117 -2.75 -0.91 -10.18
CA GLY A 117 -2.46 -2.14 -9.47
C GLY A 117 -2.00 -3.33 -10.29
N GLU A 118 -1.14 -4.15 -9.68
CA GLU A 118 -0.60 -5.36 -10.31
C GLU A 118 -1.56 -6.53 -10.22
N VAL A 119 -1.62 -7.29 -11.32
CA VAL A 119 -2.45 -8.48 -11.45
C VAL A 119 -1.57 -9.72 -11.30
N ALA A 120 -1.97 -10.63 -10.41
CA ALA A 120 -1.30 -11.90 -10.20
C ALA A 120 -1.28 -12.75 -11.49
N LEU A 121 -0.29 -13.64 -11.60
CA LEU A 121 -0.12 -14.56 -12.73
C LEU A 121 0.10 -13.86 -14.08
N ARG A 122 0.52 -12.59 -14.06
CA ARG A 122 0.86 -11.84 -15.28
C ARG A 122 2.34 -11.60 -15.51
N GLY A 123 3.19 -11.77 -14.51
CA GLY A 123 4.62 -11.47 -14.63
C GLY A 123 4.89 -9.97 -14.69
N GLU A 124 4.16 -9.17 -13.92
CA GLU A 124 4.33 -7.72 -13.94
C GLU A 124 5.66 -7.30 -13.33
N GLN A 125 6.41 -6.44 -14.01
CA GLN A 125 7.67 -5.93 -13.49
C GLN A 125 7.43 -4.77 -12.50
N VAL A 126 8.12 -4.81 -11.36
CA VAL A 126 8.00 -3.86 -10.26
C VAL A 126 9.40 -3.34 -9.89
N PRO A 127 9.67 -2.03 -10.03
CA PRO A 127 10.88 -1.42 -9.51
C PRO A 127 10.85 -1.49 -7.98
N MET A 128 11.90 -2.04 -7.36
CA MET A 128 12.01 -2.16 -5.91
C MET A 128 13.40 -1.68 -5.50
N LEU A 129 13.53 -0.50 -4.88
CA LEU A 129 14.80 -0.01 -4.31
C LEU A 129 16.00 -0.03 -5.29
N GLY A 130 15.75 0.22 -6.57
CA GLY A 130 16.75 0.25 -7.66
C GLY A 130 16.93 -1.06 -8.44
N ARG A 131 16.25 -2.15 -8.03
CA ARG A 131 16.17 -3.41 -8.81
C ARG A 131 14.81 -3.55 -9.49
N LEU A 132 14.70 -4.48 -10.43
CA LEU A 132 13.44 -4.83 -11.08
C LEU A 132 13.10 -6.28 -10.71
N ALA A 133 11.99 -6.47 -10.03
CA ALA A 133 11.46 -7.78 -9.69
C ALA A 133 10.21 -8.08 -10.52
N THR A 134 9.82 -9.34 -10.60
CA THR A 134 8.57 -9.77 -11.21
C THR A 134 7.58 -10.15 -10.13
N PHE A 135 6.41 -9.52 -10.13
CA PHE A 135 5.27 -9.88 -9.29
C PHE A 135 4.59 -11.15 -9.83
N ILE A 136 4.39 -12.13 -8.95
CA ILE A 136 3.89 -13.46 -9.32
C ILE A 136 2.50 -13.70 -8.75
N ASP A 137 2.37 -13.61 -7.43
CA ASP A 137 1.15 -13.98 -6.71
C ASP A 137 1.08 -13.30 -5.34
N TYR A 138 -0.04 -13.46 -4.64
CA TYR A 138 -0.26 -12.94 -3.30
C TYR A 138 -1.07 -13.91 -2.45
N ASP A 139 -1.01 -13.70 -1.13
CA ASP A 139 -1.94 -14.28 -0.16
C ASP A 139 -2.72 -13.14 0.52
N MET A 140 -4.02 -13.32 0.69
CA MET A 140 -4.91 -12.37 1.36
C MET A 140 -5.83 -13.12 2.30
N SER A 141 -6.26 -12.44 3.37
CA SER A 141 -7.26 -12.93 4.31
C SER A 141 -8.28 -11.85 4.64
N ILE A 142 -9.48 -12.27 5.00
CA ILE A 142 -10.54 -11.40 5.52
C ILE A 142 -10.43 -11.42 7.04
N GLU A 143 -9.99 -10.31 7.62
CA GLU A 143 -10.02 -10.15 9.07
C GLU A 143 -11.40 -9.64 9.48
N VAL A 144 -11.98 -10.21 10.54
CA VAL A 144 -13.22 -9.72 11.15
C VAL A 144 -12.94 -9.35 12.60
N GLN A 145 -13.33 -8.14 12.99
CA GLN A 145 -13.27 -7.68 14.36
C GLN A 145 -14.68 -7.40 14.87
N GLU A 146 -14.97 -7.87 16.08
CA GLU A 146 -16.24 -7.66 16.76
C GLU A 146 -16.20 -6.42 17.66
N ASN A 147 -17.36 -5.85 17.94
CA ASN A 147 -17.55 -4.78 18.93
C ASN A 147 -16.67 -3.54 18.67
N VAL A 148 -16.50 -3.19 17.40
CA VAL A 148 -15.66 -2.06 16.98
C VAL A 148 -16.39 -0.74 17.19
N SER A 149 -15.79 0.20 17.89
CA SER A 149 -16.32 1.57 18.07
C SER A 149 -15.41 2.59 17.43
N ILE A 150 -15.97 3.47 16.60
CA ILE A 150 -15.26 4.54 15.92
C ILE A 150 -15.88 5.88 16.33
N PRO A 151 -15.21 6.70 17.16
CA PRO A 151 -15.71 8.03 17.50
C PRO A 151 -15.71 8.95 16.27
N ALA A 152 -16.53 10.01 16.30
CA ALA A 152 -16.57 11.01 15.24
C ALA A 152 -15.19 11.63 15.00
N GLY A 153 -14.75 11.64 13.74
CA GLY A 153 -13.40 12.06 13.34
C GLY A 153 -12.30 11.06 13.68
N GLY A 154 -12.62 9.99 14.41
CA GLY A 154 -11.70 8.91 14.73
C GLY A 154 -11.59 7.89 13.60
N SER A 155 -10.64 6.97 13.77
CA SER A 155 -10.41 5.87 12.84
C SER A 155 -9.96 4.61 13.56
N VAL A 156 -10.21 3.45 12.96
CA VAL A 156 -9.76 2.14 13.41
C VAL A 156 -9.18 1.35 12.25
N ALA A 157 -8.22 0.47 12.52
CA ALA A 157 -7.68 -0.45 11.53
C ALA A 157 -8.26 -1.85 11.75
N VAL A 158 -8.75 -2.46 10.66
CA VAL A 158 -9.23 -3.85 10.62
C VAL A 158 -8.62 -4.54 9.40
N GLY A 159 -7.83 -5.58 9.61
CA GLY A 159 -7.03 -6.20 8.56
C GLY A 159 -6.04 -5.21 7.95
N GLY A 160 -6.06 -5.10 6.61
CA GLY A 160 -5.25 -4.14 5.85
C GLY A 160 -5.92 -2.79 5.59
N GLN A 161 -7.04 -2.51 6.28
CA GLN A 161 -7.90 -1.34 6.03
C GLN A 161 -7.98 -0.42 7.24
N VAL A 162 -8.14 0.88 7.00
CA VAL A 162 -8.37 1.94 7.97
C VAL A 162 -9.73 2.55 7.69
N TYR A 163 -10.65 2.40 8.64
CA TYR A 163 -11.98 2.96 8.62
C TYR A 163 -11.98 4.27 9.41
N GLN A 164 -12.25 5.38 8.75
CA GLN A 164 -12.39 6.69 9.39
C GLN A 164 -13.85 7.12 9.38
N TYR A 165 -14.38 7.49 10.55
CA TYR A 165 -15.73 8.04 10.63
C TYR A 165 -15.70 9.54 10.35
N TYR A 166 -16.24 9.92 9.19
CA TYR A 166 -16.46 11.29 8.79
C TYR A 166 -17.95 11.62 8.85
N ALA A 167 -18.38 12.28 9.93
CA ALA A 167 -19.74 12.78 10.02
C ALA A 167 -19.92 13.94 9.03
N THR A 168 -20.66 13.73 7.94
CA THR A 168 -21.09 14.88 7.12
C THR A 168 -22.21 15.62 7.86
N VAL A 169 -22.08 16.93 7.98
CA VAL A 169 -23.13 17.79 8.54
C VAL A 169 -24.36 17.65 7.65
N GLY A 170 -25.36 16.94 8.15
CA GLY A 170 -26.68 16.83 7.53
C GLY A 170 -27.48 18.12 7.63
N HIS A 171 -28.49 18.29 6.80
CA HIS A 171 -29.51 19.34 7.00
C HIS A 171 -30.40 18.91 8.18
N GLU A 172 -30.01 19.27 9.41
CA GLU A 172 -30.72 19.17 10.71
C GLU A 172 -31.41 17.84 11.08
N THR A 173 -32.22 17.25 10.18
CA THR A 173 -32.97 16.01 10.35
C THR A 173 -32.36 14.78 9.65
N LEU A 174 -31.51 14.96 8.63
CA LEU A 174 -30.90 13.88 7.85
C LEU A 174 -29.39 13.79 8.10
N ALA A 175 -28.97 13.04 9.12
CA ALA A 175 -27.55 12.80 9.37
C ALA A 175 -27.02 11.65 8.49
N ASN A 176 -26.03 11.95 7.64
CA ASN A 176 -25.32 10.95 6.85
C ASN A 176 -24.01 10.59 7.58
N HIS A 177 -23.90 9.34 8.02
CA HIS A 177 -22.71 8.85 8.72
C HIS A 177 -21.79 8.13 7.74
N ALA A 178 -20.85 8.88 7.15
CA ALA A 178 -19.96 8.37 6.13
C ALA A 178 -18.70 7.72 6.75
N LEU A 179 -18.31 6.58 6.22
CA LEU A 179 -17.01 5.98 6.46
C LEU A 179 -16.10 6.24 5.27
N HIS A 180 -14.91 6.78 5.53
CA HIS A 180 -13.81 6.68 4.56
C HIS A 180 -13.07 5.38 4.84
N VAL A 181 -12.88 4.57 3.80
CA VAL A 181 -12.14 3.32 3.88
C VAL A 181 -10.85 3.50 3.09
N ARG A 182 -9.71 3.28 3.74
CA ARG A 182 -8.39 3.42 3.11
C ARG A 182 -7.53 2.20 3.39
N THR A 183 -6.53 1.91 2.57
CA THR A 183 -5.49 0.94 2.96
C THR A 183 -4.64 1.48 4.12
N ILE A 184 -3.90 0.60 4.79
CA ILE A 184 -2.88 0.99 5.79
C ILE A 184 -1.81 1.96 5.24
N ALA A 185 -1.49 1.90 3.94
CA ALA A 185 -0.62 2.90 3.31
C ALA A 185 -1.33 4.25 3.13
N GLY A 186 -2.66 4.22 2.95
CA GLY A 186 -3.51 5.39 2.81
C GLY A 186 -4.26 5.48 1.49
N THR A 187 -4.17 4.49 0.60
CA THR A 187 -4.96 4.48 -0.64
C THR A 187 -6.44 4.55 -0.30
N ASP A 188 -7.09 5.65 -0.68
CA ASP A 188 -8.53 5.84 -0.44
C ASP A 188 -9.35 4.97 -1.39
N TRP A 189 -10.44 4.37 -0.92
CA TRP A 189 -11.35 3.58 -1.73
C TRP A 189 -12.52 4.38 -2.32
N GLU A 190 -12.67 5.65 -1.94
CA GLU A 190 -13.74 6.51 -2.46
C GLU A 190 -13.79 6.51 -3.99
N TRP A 191 -12.64 6.52 -4.67
CA TRP A 191 -12.57 6.52 -6.14
C TRP A 191 -13.11 5.25 -6.80
N ALA A 192 -13.08 4.11 -6.10
CA ALA A 192 -13.47 2.80 -6.64
C ALA A 192 -14.89 2.40 -6.21
N PHE A 193 -15.23 2.63 -4.94
CA PHE A 193 -16.45 2.10 -4.32
C PHE A 193 -17.31 3.17 -3.64
N GLY A 194 -16.90 4.44 -3.66
CA GLY A 194 -17.50 5.50 -2.84
C GLY A 194 -17.25 5.31 -1.35
N ASN A 195 -17.97 6.06 -0.52
CA ASN A 195 -17.93 5.94 0.94
C ASN A 195 -19.19 5.22 1.43
N PRO A 196 -19.09 4.19 2.31
CA PRO A 196 -20.26 3.64 2.97
C PRO A 196 -20.96 4.73 3.78
N ILE A 197 -22.26 4.90 3.55
CA ILE A 197 -23.12 5.80 4.32
C ILE A 197 -24.05 4.92 5.14
N LEU A 198 -24.07 5.14 6.45
CA LEU A 198 -24.89 4.39 7.40
C LEU A 198 -25.98 5.27 7.98
N SER A 199 -27.17 4.70 8.17
CA SER A 199 -28.29 5.36 8.84
C SER A 199 -29.20 4.34 9.52
N ASN A 200 -29.76 4.72 10.67
CA ASN A 200 -30.84 3.98 11.33
C ASN A 200 -32.24 4.46 10.91
N ASN A 201 -32.34 5.69 10.39
CA ASN A 201 -33.63 6.34 10.13
C ASN A 201 -33.98 6.38 8.63
N GLU A 202 -32.98 6.24 7.75
CA GLU A 202 -33.14 6.35 6.29
C GLU A 202 -33.04 4.99 5.58
N THR A 203 -33.82 4.01 6.05
CA THR A 203 -33.70 2.59 5.68
C THR A 203 -33.84 2.27 4.18
N ASN A 204 -34.43 3.17 3.39
CA ASN A 204 -34.59 2.99 1.94
C ASN A 204 -33.36 3.42 1.13
N TRP A 205 -32.46 4.21 1.73
CA TRP A 205 -31.29 4.77 1.06
C TRP A 205 -30.02 4.19 1.66
N TRP A 206 -29.98 4.11 3.00
CA TRP A 206 -28.83 3.69 3.78
C TRP A 206 -29.27 2.78 4.91
N GLY A 207 -28.57 1.67 5.11
CA GLY A 207 -28.84 0.74 6.21
C GLY A 207 -27.80 0.84 7.32
N ALA A 208 -27.95 -0.02 8.31
CA ALA A 208 -26.91 -0.27 9.30
C ALA A 208 -25.84 -1.26 8.82
N ARG A 209 -25.99 -1.82 7.61
CA ARG A 209 -25.05 -2.75 6.99
C ARG A 209 -24.48 -2.16 5.72
N PHE A 210 -23.20 -2.39 5.47
CA PHE A 210 -22.56 -2.07 4.20
C PHE A 210 -21.74 -3.25 3.68
N ASN A 211 -21.52 -3.24 2.36
CA ASN A 211 -20.66 -4.18 1.68
C ASN A 211 -19.89 -3.46 0.56
N GLN A 212 -18.58 -3.28 0.74
CA GLN A 212 -17.63 -2.89 -0.29
C GLN A 212 -16.69 -4.08 -0.55
N LEU A 213 -17.21 -5.07 -1.28
CA LEU A 213 -16.57 -6.36 -1.53
C LEU A 213 -16.34 -7.15 -0.24
N TYR A 214 -15.12 -7.17 0.30
CA TYR A 214 -14.79 -7.87 1.54
C TYR A 214 -14.53 -6.91 2.70
N ASN A 215 -14.64 -5.60 2.44
CA ASN A 215 -14.74 -4.54 3.43
C ASN A 215 -16.23 -4.38 3.76
N GLN A 216 -16.68 -5.03 4.83
CA GLN A 216 -18.10 -5.11 5.19
C GLN A 216 -18.28 -4.78 6.66
N GLY A 217 -19.48 -4.42 7.07
CA GLY A 217 -19.76 -4.21 8.48
C GLY A 217 -21.24 -4.15 8.79
N GLN A 218 -21.57 -4.51 10.03
CA GLN A 218 -22.90 -4.37 10.62
C GLN A 218 -22.80 -3.43 11.82
N ALA A 219 -23.31 -2.21 11.66
CA ALA A 219 -23.48 -1.27 12.75
C ALA A 219 -24.66 -1.69 13.64
N ARG A 220 -24.50 -1.52 14.95
CA ARG A 220 -25.58 -1.57 15.95
C ARG A 220 -25.95 -0.18 16.46
N GLU A 221 -25.00 0.77 16.46
CA GLU A 221 -25.21 2.14 16.90
C GLU A 221 -24.67 3.09 15.85
N ILE A 222 -25.51 4.04 15.42
CA ILE A 222 -25.17 5.06 14.45
C ILE A 222 -25.59 6.39 15.06
N SER A 223 -24.62 7.24 15.41
CA SER A 223 -24.88 8.55 16.02
C SER A 223 -23.85 9.58 15.54
N PRO A 224 -24.12 10.89 15.70
CA PRO A 224 -23.16 11.94 15.37
C PRO A 224 -21.86 11.86 16.17
N GLN A 225 -21.86 11.17 17.32
CA GLN A 225 -20.71 11.06 18.22
C GLN A 225 -19.83 9.85 17.90
N LYS A 226 -20.42 8.76 17.39
CA LYS A 226 -19.69 7.51 17.11
C LYS A 226 -20.52 6.55 16.25
N LEU A 227 -19.81 5.62 15.62
CA LEU A 227 -20.34 4.39 15.06
C LEU A 227 -19.91 3.21 15.93
N VAL A 228 -20.82 2.28 16.22
CA VAL A 228 -20.51 1.02 16.91
C VAL A 228 -20.98 -0.14 16.06
N PHE A 229 -20.07 -1.05 15.75
CA PHE A 229 -20.29 -2.24 14.95
C PHE A 229 -20.40 -3.48 15.82
N ASP A 230 -21.36 -4.34 15.49
CA ASP A 230 -21.33 -5.72 16.00
C ASP A 230 -20.12 -6.44 15.42
N TRP A 231 -19.87 -6.24 14.12
CA TRP A 231 -18.66 -6.68 13.44
C TRP A 231 -18.29 -5.76 12.28
N LEU A 232 -16.99 -5.69 12.01
CA LEU A 232 -16.39 -4.96 10.90
C LEU A 232 -15.32 -5.86 10.29
N SER A 233 -15.25 -5.97 8.96
CA SER A 233 -14.28 -6.79 8.26
C SER A 233 -13.34 -5.95 7.40
N GLY A 234 -12.13 -6.42 7.15
CA GLY A 234 -11.21 -5.78 6.22
C GLY A 234 -10.23 -6.79 5.63
N VAL A 235 -9.95 -6.66 4.32
CA VAL A 235 -8.96 -7.53 3.66
C VAL A 235 -7.57 -7.10 4.04
N ARG A 236 -6.74 -8.06 4.45
CA ARG A 236 -5.30 -7.90 4.64
C ARG A 236 -4.54 -8.65 3.56
N THR A 237 -3.55 -8.00 2.97
CA THR A 237 -2.57 -8.68 2.11
C THR A 237 -1.50 -9.29 3.00
N ASP A 238 -1.56 -10.60 3.19
CA ASP A 238 -0.66 -11.33 4.09
C ASP A 238 0.72 -11.53 3.48
N ARG A 239 0.77 -11.72 2.16
CA ARG A 239 2.02 -11.97 1.45
C ARG A 239 1.95 -11.51 0.00
N MET A 240 3.06 -11.00 -0.52
CA MET A 240 3.32 -10.88 -1.96
C MET A 240 4.54 -11.72 -2.34
N LEU A 241 4.40 -12.47 -3.43
CA LEU A 241 5.44 -13.30 -4.02
C LEU A 241 6.04 -12.58 -5.24
N TYR A 242 7.36 -12.44 -5.20
CA TYR A 242 8.16 -11.86 -6.26
C TYR A 242 9.26 -12.83 -6.71
N ALA A 243 9.87 -12.56 -7.85
CA ALA A 243 11.12 -13.18 -8.27
C ALA A 243 12.06 -12.19 -8.96
N GLU A 244 13.35 -12.48 -8.96
CA GLU A 244 14.35 -11.66 -9.65
C GLU A 244 14.82 -12.26 -10.98
N GLU A 245 14.48 -13.52 -11.25
CA GLU A 245 14.95 -14.23 -12.43
C GLU A 245 13.78 -14.85 -13.20
N ASN A 246 13.62 -14.45 -14.46
CA ASN A 246 12.73 -15.11 -15.40
C ASN A 246 13.54 -16.15 -16.18
N ILE A 247 13.18 -17.43 -16.00
CA ILE A 247 13.90 -18.58 -16.57
C ILE A 247 13.22 -19.03 -17.86
N HIS A 248 11.88 -18.98 -17.90
CA HIS A 248 11.09 -19.34 -19.08
C HIS A 248 9.74 -18.64 -19.07
N ALA A 249 9.27 -18.24 -20.25
CA ALA A 249 7.91 -17.79 -20.47
C ALA A 249 7.43 -18.29 -21.84
N GLY A 250 6.39 -19.11 -21.86
CA GLY A 250 5.74 -19.59 -23.07
C GLY A 250 5.35 -21.07 -23.04
N LEU A 251 4.99 -21.61 -24.21
CA LEU A 251 4.55 -22.99 -24.37
C LEU A 251 5.67 -24.00 -24.11
N ALA A 252 5.39 -25.00 -23.29
CA ALA A 252 6.30 -26.10 -22.99
C ALA A 252 5.60 -27.46 -23.08
N GLY A 253 6.26 -28.42 -23.73
CA GLY A 253 5.81 -29.81 -23.87
C GLY A 253 6.45 -30.76 -22.86
N VAL A 254 5.96 -32.00 -22.84
CA VAL A 254 6.51 -33.08 -22.01
C VAL A 254 8.00 -33.28 -22.27
N GLY A 255 8.79 -33.41 -21.21
CA GLY A 255 10.23 -33.60 -21.25
C GLY A 255 11.03 -32.30 -21.31
N GLU A 256 10.42 -31.15 -21.59
CA GLU A 256 11.09 -29.85 -21.45
C GLU A 256 11.46 -29.61 -19.98
N GLN A 257 12.67 -29.06 -19.76
CA GLN A 257 13.25 -28.90 -18.44
C GLN A 257 14.10 -27.64 -18.36
N TRP A 258 14.04 -26.96 -17.21
CA TRP A 258 14.84 -25.77 -16.92
C TRP A 258 15.64 -25.94 -15.65
N ARG A 259 16.82 -25.33 -15.61
CA ARG A 259 17.67 -25.31 -14.41
C ARG A 259 17.30 -24.10 -13.54
N ILE A 260 17.14 -24.34 -12.25
CA ILE A 260 16.76 -23.34 -11.24
C ILE A 260 17.74 -23.50 -10.07
N GLY A 261 18.79 -22.67 -10.06
CA GLY A 261 19.93 -22.86 -9.16
C GLY A 261 20.63 -24.21 -9.38
N THR A 262 20.62 -25.08 -8.36
CA THR A 262 21.16 -26.46 -8.41
C THR A 262 20.13 -27.50 -8.81
N ARG A 263 18.86 -27.11 -8.89
CA ARG A 263 17.70 -27.98 -9.13
C ARG A 263 17.25 -27.86 -10.57
N ALA A 264 16.35 -28.73 -10.99
CA ALA A 264 15.73 -28.63 -12.30
C ALA A 264 14.23 -28.89 -12.24
N LEU A 265 13.45 -28.15 -13.02
CA LEU A 265 12.02 -28.36 -13.15
C LEU A 265 11.72 -28.97 -14.52
N ARG A 266 10.99 -30.08 -14.54
CA ARG A 266 10.61 -30.82 -15.75
C ARG A 266 9.10 -30.81 -15.94
N VAL A 267 8.64 -30.70 -17.18
CA VAL A 267 7.26 -31.00 -17.56
C VAL A 267 7.10 -32.51 -17.69
N ALA A 268 6.37 -33.12 -16.76
CA ALA A 268 6.17 -34.56 -16.70
C ALA A 268 4.99 -35.03 -17.55
N ALA A 269 3.91 -34.26 -17.58
CA ALA A 269 2.71 -34.56 -18.36
C ALA A 269 1.95 -33.29 -18.71
N VAL A 270 1.30 -33.27 -19.87
CA VAL A 270 0.34 -32.23 -20.28
C VAL A 270 -0.99 -32.93 -20.55
N GLY A 271 -2.02 -32.60 -19.76
CA GLY A 271 -3.38 -33.08 -19.90
C GLY A 271 -4.24 -32.13 -20.76
N ALA A 272 -5.56 -32.34 -20.74
CA ALA A 272 -6.49 -31.50 -21.49
C ALA A 272 -6.60 -30.08 -20.92
N ASP A 273 -6.53 -29.94 -19.59
CA ASP A 273 -6.71 -28.70 -18.83
C ASP A 273 -5.71 -28.56 -17.67
N THR A 274 -4.74 -29.47 -17.61
CA THR A 274 -3.75 -29.56 -16.52
C THR A 274 -2.35 -29.80 -17.05
N VAL A 275 -1.35 -29.43 -16.26
CA VAL A 275 0.07 -29.74 -16.51
C VAL A 275 0.71 -30.24 -15.22
N THR A 276 1.46 -31.33 -15.30
CA THR A 276 2.19 -31.89 -14.17
C THR A 276 3.67 -31.55 -14.30
N LEU A 277 4.20 -30.96 -13.24
CA LEU A 277 5.59 -30.54 -13.12
C LEU A 277 6.28 -31.36 -12.05
N GLU A 278 7.55 -31.68 -12.29
CA GLU A 278 8.42 -32.37 -11.35
C GLU A 278 9.65 -31.52 -11.07
N LEU A 279 9.95 -31.35 -9.79
CA LEU A 279 11.19 -30.75 -9.33
C LEU A 279 12.21 -31.86 -9.09
N LEU A 280 13.41 -31.71 -9.65
CA LEU A 280 14.49 -32.66 -9.60
C LEU A 280 15.70 -32.09 -8.85
N GLU A 281 16.28 -32.91 -7.99
CA GLU A 281 17.55 -32.65 -7.30
C GLU A 281 18.48 -33.84 -7.51
N GLY A 282 19.70 -33.60 -8.00
CA GLY A 282 20.62 -34.69 -8.35
C GLY A 282 20.08 -35.68 -9.38
N GLY A 283 19.11 -35.26 -10.21
CA GLY A 283 18.44 -36.12 -11.21
C GLY A 283 17.29 -36.95 -10.65
N GLN A 284 16.97 -36.87 -9.36
CA GLN A 284 15.84 -37.56 -8.74
C GLN A 284 14.66 -36.60 -8.54
N VAL A 285 13.44 -37.07 -8.76
CA VAL A 285 12.22 -36.29 -8.49
C VAL A 285 12.03 -36.16 -6.99
N VAL A 286 12.05 -34.93 -6.48
CA VAL A 286 11.84 -34.62 -5.06
C VAL A 286 10.43 -34.10 -4.76
N LYS A 287 9.78 -33.47 -5.75
CA LYS A 287 8.41 -32.98 -5.65
C LYS A 287 7.69 -33.06 -6.99
N THR A 288 6.39 -33.28 -6.93
CA THR A 288 5.50 -33.29 -8.10
C THR A 288 4.29 -32.40 -7.80
N ARG A 289 3.89 -31.58 -8.77
CA ARG A 289 2.71 -30.72 -8.65
C ARG A 289 1.96 -30.69 -9.98
N THR A 290 0.66 -30.94 -9.94
CA THR A 290 -0.24 -30.71 -11.06
C THR A 290 -0.88 -29.33 -10.92
N LEU A 291 -0.81 -28.54 -11.98
CA LEU A 291 -1.41 -27.22 -12.11
C LEU A 291 -2.66 -27.30 -12.98
N GLY A 292 -3.69 -26.52 -12.63
CA GLY A 292 -5.02 -26.57 -13.22
C GLY A 292 -6.00 -27.47 -12.44
N PRO A 293 -7.27 -27.55 -12.88
CA PRO A 293 -7.84 -26.84 -14.02
C PRO A 293 -7.98 -25.34 -13.77
N ILE A 294 -8.02 -24.56 -14.85
CA ILE A 294 -8.26 -23.12 -14.77
C ILE A 294 -9.75 -22.87 -14.52
N ARG A 295 -10.05 -21.94 -13.60
CA ARG A 295 -11.40 -21.47 -13.27
C ARG A 295 -11.51 -19.97 -13.61
N PRO A 296 -11.70 -19.59 -14.89
CA PRO A 296 -11.61 -18.20 -15.33
C PRO A 296 -12.57 -17.27 -14.57
N GLU A 297 -13.74 -17.77 -14.22
CA GLU A 297 -14.77 -17.06 -13.47
C GLU A 297 -14.38 -16.76 -12.03
N ARG A 298 -13.35 -17.42 -11.47
CA ARG A 298 -12.83 -17.17 -10.11
C ARG A 298 -11.52 -16.37 -10.12
N LEU A 299 -10.86 -16.25 -11.26
CA LEU A 299 -9.62 -15.49 -11.40
C LEU A 299 -9.88 -13.98 -11.54
N ILE A 300 -9.00 -13.11 -11.06
CA ILE A 300 -7.77 -13.41 -10.29
C ILE A 300 -8.00 -13.42 -8.78
N GLU A 301 -9.20 -13.12 -8.31
CA GLU A 301 -9.43 -12.74 -6.91
C GLU A 301 -9.32 -13.96 -5.98
N ASP A 302 -9.83 -15.10 -6.42
CA ASP A 302 -9.97 -16.31 -5.61
C ASP A 302 -8.65 -17.03 -5.35
N THR A 303 -8.36 -17.23 -4.07
CA THR A 303 -7.13 -17.82 -3.56
C THR A 303 -6.97 -19.28 -4.00
N GLU A 304 -8.03 -20.08 -3.91
CA GLU A 304 -7.97 -21.50 -4.28
C GLU A 304 -7.73 -21.64 -5.80
N ALA A 305 -8.44 -20.86 -6.61
CA ALA A 305 -8.32 -20.85 -8.06
C ALA A 305 -6.92 -20.39 -8.50
N ARG A 306 -6.34 -19.36 -7.89
CA ARG A 306 -4.95 -18.94 -8.20
C ARG A 306 -3.93 -19.99 -7.77
N LYS A 307 -4.03 -20.52 -6.55
CA LYS A 307 -3.07 -21.52 -6.03
C LYS A 307 -3.14 -22.86 -6.75
N ALA A 308 -4.26 -23.17 -7.42
CA ALA A 308 -4.33 -24.30 -8.34
C ALA A 308 -3.42 -24.13 -9.58
N LEU A 309 -3.04 -22.89 -9.92
CA LEU A 309 -2.18 -22.58 -11.07
C LEU A 309 -0.72 -22.34 -10.69
N LEU A 310 -0.36 -22.42 -9.41
CA LEU A 310 0.97 -22.07 -8.91
C LEU A 310 1.67 -23.28 -8.26
N PHE A 311 2.97 -23.38 -8.51
CA PHE A 311 3.90 -24.26 -7.83
C PHE A 311 5.04 -23.41 -7.22
N GLU A 312 5.01 -23.22 -5.91
CA GLU A 312 6.06 -22.56 -5.13
C GLU A 312 6.94 -23.61 -4.45
N ASP A 313 8.27 -23.44 -4.51
CA ASP A 313 9.19 -24.24 -3.71
C ASP A 313 10.52 -23.51 -3.43
N GLY A 314 10.67 -22.98 -2.21
CA GLY A 314 11.86 -22.21 -1.83
C GLY A 314 12.04 -20.98 -2.71
N ASP A 315 13.15 -20.92 -3.44
CA ASP A 315 13.48 -19.84 -4.39
C ASP A 315 12.92 -20.05 -5.81
N MET A 316 12.04 -21.03 -5.99
CA MET A 316 11.34 -21.28 -7.26
C MET A 316 9.87 -20.89 -7.15
N ALA A 317 9.36 -20.28 -8.22
CA ALA A 317 7.93 -20.14 -8.45
C ALA A 317 7.62 -20.39 -9.92
N VAL A 318 6.62 -21.23 -10.18
CA VAL A 318 6.13 -21.52 -11.54
C VAL A 318 4.63 -21.43 -11.58
N PHE A 319 4.07 -20.80 -12.62
CA PHE A 319 2.63 -20.85 -12.84
C PHE A 319 2.23 -21.23 -14.26
N LEU A 320 1.07 -21.87 -14.36
CA LEU A 320 0.32 -22.05 -15.60
C LEU A 320 -0.39 -20.74 -15.94
N SER A 321 0.03 -20.08 -17.03
CA SER A 321 -0.54 -18.80 -17.41
C SER A 321 -1.90 -19.01 -18.09
N PRO A 322 -2.98 -18.39 -17.58
CA PRO A 322 -4.30 -18.55 -18.19
C PRO A 322 -4.49 -17.66 -19.43
N TRP A 323 -3.54 -16.78 -19.76
CA TRP A 323 -3.62 -15.82 -20.88
C TRP A 323 -2.37 -15.84 -21.76
N PRO A 324 -2.47 -15.56 -23.08
CA PRO A 324 -3.72 -15.45 -23.86
C PRO A 324 -4.44 -16.79 -24.05
N GLY A 325 -3.73 -17.90 -23.85
CA GLY A 325 -4.25 -19.25 -23.76
C GLY A 325 -3.31 -20.11 -22.93
N ALA A 326 -3.88 -21.07 -22.20
CA ALA A 326 -3.12 -21.92 -21.29
C ALA A 326 -2.52 -23.16 -21.94
N PHE A 327 -3.12 -23.64 -23.02
CA PHE A 327 -2.69 -24.83 -23.72
C PHE A 327 -2.81 -24.62 -25.22
N GLU A 328 -1.80 -25.07 -25.96
CA GLU A 328 -1.79 -25.04 -27.42
C GLU A 328 -0.89 -26.17 -27.94
N GLY A 329 -1.35 -26.94 -28.93
CA GLY A 329 -0.53 -27.95 -29.60
C GLY A 329 0.04 -29.03 -28.67
N GLY A 330 -0.70 -29.43 -27.61
CA GLY A 330 -0.22 -30.40 -26.61
C GLY A 330 0.85 -29.86 -25.66
N LYS A 331 1.03 -28.53 -25.62
CA LYS A 331 1.92 -27.82 -24.71
C LYS A 331 1.13 -26.97 -23.72
N ALA A 332 1.72 -26.68 -22.57
CA ALA A 332 1.19 -25.78 -21.56
C ALA A 332 1.95 -24.46 -21.55
N ASN A 333 1.26 -23.33 -21.40
CA ASN A 333 1.86 -22.01 -21.29
C ASN A 333 2.35 -21.77 -19.86
N LEU A 334 3.66 -21.88 -19.64
CA LEU A 334 4.27 -21.80 -18.33
C LEU A 334 5.11 -20.53 -18.19
N LYS A 335 5.14 -19.99 -16.98
CA LYS A 335 6.16 -19.01 -16.57
C LYS A 335 6.95 -19.56 -15.38
N VAL A 336 8.25 -19.67 -15.55
CA VAL A 336 9.19 -20.28 -14.60
C VAL A 336 10.12 -19.19 -14.08
N TYR A 337 10.19 -19.08 -12.75
CA TYR A 337 11.01 -18.08 -12.08
C TYR A 337 11.96 -18.69 -11.07
N GLY A 338 13.12 -18.06 -10.95
CA GLY A 338 14.13 -18.33 -9.93
C GLY A 338 14.34 -17.12 -9.01
N LYS A 339 15.05 -17.32 -7.90
CA LYS A 339 15.24 -16.32 -6.86
C LYS A 339 13.91 -15.72 -6.39
N ALA A 340 12.91 -16.57 -6.25
CA ALA A 340 11.63 -16.20 -5.69
C ALA A 340 11.80 -15.82 -4.22
N TYR A 341 11.11 -14.78 -3.79
CA TYR A 341 11.09 -14.31 -2.42
C TYR A 341 9.75 -13.69 -2.09
N SER A 342 9.44 -13.60 -0.81
CA SER A 342 8.17 -13.05 -0.34
C SER A 342 8.36 -11.83 0.53
N LEU A 343 7.42 -10.90 0.42
CA LEU A 343 7.19 -9.86 1.42
C LEU A 343 5.97 -10.29 2.22
N ALA A 344 6.14 -10.56 3.50
CA ALA A 344 5.07 -11.01 4.38
C ALA A 344 4.71 -9.92 5.39
N TYR A 345 3.42 -9.83 5.72
CA TYR A 345 2.88 -8.78 6.57
C TYR A 345 3.51 -8.79 7.96
N GLY A 346 4.18 -7.69 8.32
CA GLY A 346 4.88 -7.53 9.60
C GLY A 346 6.20 -8.29 9.74
N ALA A 347 6.60 -9.08 8.73
CA ALA A 347 7.86 -9.82 8.76
C ALA A 347 9.07 -8.90 8.49
N ASP A 348 10.24 -9.33 8.93
CA ASP A 348 11.49 -8.63 8.61
C ASP A 348 11.72 -8.62 7.11
N TYR A 349 12.10 -7.45 6.59
CA TYR A 349 12.55 -7.36 5.22
C TYR A 349 13.93 -8.00 5.11
N ALA A 350 14.01 -9.15 4.43
CA ALA A 350 15.19 -10.02 4.45
C ALA A 350 16.51 -9.33 4.04
N ARG A 351 16.45 -8.30 3.18
CA ARG A 351 17.64 -7.57 2.72
C ARG A 351 18.05 -6.44 3.66
N ASP A 352 17.18 -6.02 4.56
CA ASP A 352 17.44 -4.98 5.54
C ASP A 352 16.50 -5.13 6.75
N THR A 353 16.95 -5.90 7.75
CA THR A 353 16.15 -6.28 8.92
C THR A 353 15.83 -5.13 9.87
N ARG A 354 16.35 -3.92 9.61
CA ARG A 354 15.93 -2.68 10.27
C ARG A 354 14.48 -2.32 9.92
N TYR A 355 13.93 -2.90 8.85
CA TYR A 355 12.60 -2.64 8.35
C TYR A 355 11.72 -3.90 8.37
N ALA A 356 10.44 -3.71 8.65
CA ALA A 356 9.41 -4.72 8.47
C ALA A 356 8.62 -4.44 7.18
N SER A 357 8.20 -5.50 6.48
CA SER A 357 7.42 -5.42 5.25
C SER A 357 5.92 -5.45 5.50
N TYR A 358 5.16 -4.60 4.80
CA TYR A 358 3.71 -4.61 4.82
C TYR A 358 3.19 -4.53 3.40
N PRO A 359 2.80 -5.67 2.81
CA PRO A 359 2.17 -5.70 1.50
C PRO A 359 0.83 -4.95 1.51
N VAL A 360 0.52 -4.26 0.42
CA VAL A 360 -0.71 -3.47 0.26
C VAL A 360 -1.40 -3.86 -1.05
N GLY A 361 -2.62 -4.35 -0.94
CA GLY A 361 -3.46 -4.66 -2.09
C GLY A 361 -4.89 -4.18 -1.93
N CYS A 362 -5.63 -4.19 -3.03
CA CYS A 362 -7.06 -3.95 -3.01
C CYS A 362 -7.83 -5.18 -2.53
N PRO A 363 -9.08 -5.01 -2.06
CA PRO A 363 -9.91 -6.12 -1.61
C PRO A 363 -10.15 -7.20 -2.66
N THR A 364 -9.98 -6.90 -3.96
CA THR A 364 -10.11 -7.89 -5.04
C THR A 364 -8.80 -8.51 -5.50
N GLY A 365 -7.65 -8.15 -4.93
CA GLY A 365 -6.38 -8.81 -5.28
C GLY A 365 -5.38 -8.05 -6.11
N HIS A 366 -5.73 -6.87 -6.60
CA HIS A 366 -4.75 -6.03 -7.28
C HIS A 366 -3.75 -5.51 -6.25
N GLN A 367 -2.46 -5.72 -6.47
CA GLN A 367 -1.46 -5.14 -5.59
C GLN A 367 -1.34 -3.65 -5.84
N PHE A 368 -1.07 -2.85 -4.82
CA PHE A 368 -0.75 -1.43 -4.94
C PHE A 368 0.64 -1.13 -4.38
N GLY A 369 1.48 -2.16 -4.33
CA GLY A 369 2.83 -2.13 -3.80
C GLY A 369 2.92 -2.44 -2.31
N PHE A 370 4.01 -2.03 -1.67
CA PHE A 370 4.33 -2.47 -0.30
C PHE A 370 5.02 -1.36 0.48
N MET A 371 4.86 -1.40 1.80
CA MET A 371 5.58 -0.54 2.72
C MET A 371 6.78 -1.26 3.32
N LEU A 372 7.89 -0.54 3.50
CA LEU A 372 9.00 -0.95 4.37
C LEU A 372 9.10 0.05 5.52
N VAL A 373 8.87 -0.43 6.74
CA VAL A 373 8.61 0.41 7.91
C VAL A 373 9.71 0.22 8.96
N ASN A 374 10.31 1.29 9.47
CA ASN A 374 11.40 1.18 10.44
C ASN A 374 10.92 0.53 11.75
N LYS A 375 11.69 -0.42 12.27
CA LYS A 375 11.37 -1.12 13.53
C LYS A 375 11.86 -0.39 14.77
N ASP A 376 12.98 0.31 14.65
CA ASP A 376 13.65 0.96 15.78
C ASP A 376 13.54 2.48 15.72
N THR A 377 13.70 3.12 16.87
CA THR A 377 13.82 4.58 16.96
C THR A 377 15.06 5.05 16.22
N ILE A 378 14.90 6.03 15.33
CA ILE A 378 16.02 6.69 14.66
C ILE A 378 16.29 8.00 15.41
N ARG A 379 17.55 8.23 15.79
CA ARG A 379 18.03 9.48 16.42
C ARG A 379 19.13 10.09 15.57
N LEU A 380 18.98 11.38 15.25
CA LEU A 380 19.91 12.13 14.40
C LEU A 380 20.35 13.42 15.08
N LYS A 381 21.65 13.53 15.35
CA LYS A 381 22.30 14.78 15.76
C LYS A 381 22.56 15.67 14.53
N PRO A 382 22.75 16.99 14.72
CA PRO A 382 23.29 17.85 13.67
C PRO A 382 24.55 17.25 13.01
N GLY A 383 24.59 17.27 11.68
CA GLY A 383 25.64 16.66 10.86
C GLY A 383 25.50 15.16 10.62
N GLN A 384 24.46 14.50 11.13
CA GLN A 384 24.22 13.06 10.92
C GLN A 384 23.20 12.78 9.83
N ALA A 385 23.29 11.57 9.28
CA ALA A 385 22.35 11.04 8.31
C ALA A 385 21.87 9.64 8.69
N HIS A 386 20.62 9.32 8.34
CA HIS A 386 20.07 7.97 8.40
C HIS A 386 19.85 7.43 6.99
N ALA A 387 20.41 6.27 6.69
CA ALA A 387 20.17 5.57 5.43
C ALA A 387 18.86 4.79 5.50
N GLY A 388 17.99 5.01 4.52
CA GLY A 388 16.76 4.25 4.28
C GLY A 388 17.03 2.75 3.99
N PRO A 389 15.98 1.98 3.63
CA PRO A 389 16.11 0.57 3.28
C PRO A 389 17.17 0.35 2.19
N GLU A 390 18.11 -0.57 2.42
CA GLU A 390 19.22 -0.87 1.52
C GLU A 390 20.04 0.38 1.09
N GLY A 391 20.02 1.45 1.90
CA GLY A 391 20.64 2.72 1.56
C GLY A 391 20.08 3.39 0.31
N TYR A 392 18.79 3.18 -0.01
CA TYR A 392 18.16 3.69 -1.23
C TYR A 392 17.95 5.21 -1.23
N PHE A 393 17.76 5.79 -0.05
CA PHE A 393 17.74 7.23 0.19
C PHE A 393 18.38 7.54 1.55
N LYS A 394 18.60 8.80 1.87
CA LYS A 394 19.08 9.27 3.17
C LYS A 394 18.28 10.44 3.69
N ILE A 395 18.11 10.49 5.01
CA ILE A 395 17.62 11.66 5.75
C ILE A 395 18.83 12.31 6.38
N VAL A 396 19.09 13.58 6.07
CA VAL A 396 20.27 14.31 6.56
C VAL A 396 19.81 15.48 7.42
N VAL A 397 20.26 15.54 8.67
CA VAL A 397 19.97 16.65 9.59
C VAL A 397 21.23 17.50 9.72
N ASP A 398 21.23 18.67 9.09
CA ASP A 398 22.40 19.55 9.05
C ASP A 398 22.50 20.39 10.34
N ALA A 399 21.37 20.94 10.81
CA ALA A 399 21.35 21.82 11.97
C ALA A 399 20.03 21.76 12.76
N VAL A 400 20.17 21.82 14.09
CA VAL A 400 19.08 21.97 15.07
C VAL A 400 19.44 23.10 16.02
N ALA A 401 18.50 24.01 16.27
CA ALA A 401 18.66 25.13 17.21
C ALA A 401 17.33 25.44 17.90
N ASP A 402 17.37 25.72 19.21
CA ASP A 402 16.19 26.12 20.00
C ASP A 402 14.97 25.18 19.87
N GLY A 403 15.23 23.87 19.80
CA GLY A 403 14.17 22.86 19.62
C GLY A 403 13.61 22.77 18.19
N ARG A 404 14.26 23.40 17.20
CA ARG A 404 13.82 23.47 15.81
C ARG A 404 14.87 22.93 14.85
N VAL A 405 14.42 22.33 13.75
CA VAL A 405 15.28 21.83 12.68
C VAL A 405 15.51 22.96 11.68
N THR A 406 16.65 23.65 11.81
CA THR A 406 16.96 24.84 11.00
C THR A 406 17.51 24.49 9.63
N ALA A 407 18.11 23.30 9.47
CA ALA A 407 18.50 22.78 8.16
C ALA A 407 18.48 21.25 8.12
N TRP A 408 17.83 20.69 7.10
CA TRP A 408 17.80 19.25 6.81
C TRP A 408 17.35 19.00 5.36
N HIS A 409 17.65 17.83 4.82
CA HIS A 409 17.26 17.46 3.45
C HIS A 409 17.18 15.92 3.28
N ILE A 410 16.64 15.49 2.14
CA ILE A 410 16.68 14.09 1.70
C ILE A 410 17.64 13.97 0.52
N GLU A 411 18.39 12.87 0.47
CA GLU A 411 19.22 12.48 -0.67
C GLU A 411 18.74 11.14 -1.24
N ASP A 412 18.82 10.95 -2.56
CA ASP A 412 18.75 9.61 -3.14
C ASP A 412 20.12 8.89 -3.08
N ARG A 413 20.16 7.61 -3.48
CA ARG A 413 21.39 6.80 -3.49
C ARG A 413 22.49 7.38 -4.37
N GLU A 414 22.14 8.16 -5.39
CA GLU A 414 23.08 8.79 -6.34
C GLU A 414 23.59 10.14 -5.82
N GLY A 415 23.04 10.63 -4.71
CA GLY A 415 23.45 11.87 -4.05
C GLY A 415 22.69 13.11 -4.53
N ALA A 416 21.65 12.96 -5.35
CA ALA A 416 20.79 14.09 -5.66
C ALA A 416 19.98 14.47 -4.42
N ARG A 417 19.93 15.77 -4.12
CA ARG A 417 19.39 16.31 -2.87
C ARG A 417 18.11 17.09 -3.11
N SER A 418 17.19 17.03 -2.15
CA SER A 418 16.11 18.01 -2.06
C SER A 418 16.66 19.40 -1.74
N ILE A 419 15.81 20.43 -1.85
CA ILE A 419 16.09 21.72 -1.20
C ILE A 419 16.24 21.55 0.32
N ASN A 420 16.78 22.57 1.00
CA ASN A 420 16.71 22.63 2.47
C ASN A 420 15.24 22.69 2.91
N LEU A 421 14.85 21.74 3.77
CA LEU A 421 13.50 21.55 4.30
C LEU A 421 13.36 22.13 5.73
N GLY A 422 14.44 22.65 6.31
CA GLY A 422 14.45 23.28 7.63
C GLY A 422 13.99 24.73 7.62
N GLY A 423 13.83 25.29 8.82
CA GLY A 423 13.48 26.69 9.00
C GLY A 423 13.13 27.07 10.45
N PRO A 424 12.90 28.38 10.71
CA PRO A 424 12.66 28.90 12.06
C PRO A 424 11.32 28.46 12.67
N ASP A 425 10.43 27.84 11.89
CA ASP A 425 9.12 27.33 12.34
C ASP A 425 9.00 25.80 12.21
N VAL A 426 10.11 25.11 11.96
CA VAL A 426 10.15 23.66 11.70
C VAL A 426 10.58 22.92 12.96
N GLU A 427 9.65 22.18 13.57
CA GLU A 427 9.84 21.49 14.87
C GLU A 427 10.05 19.97 14.72
N ASN A 428 10.00 19.48 13.48
CA ASN A 428 10.08 18.06 13.15
C ASN A 428 10.69 17.86 11.74
N VAL A 429 10.87 16.61 11.33
CA VAL A 429 11.30 16.24 9.96
C VAL A 429 10.22 15.42 9.25
N ASP A 430 8.95 15.64 9.61
CA ASP A 430 7.84 14.95 8.96
C ASP A 430 7.85 15.24 7.46
N LEU A 431 7.56 14.23 6.66
CA LEU A 431 7.81 14.23 5.22
C LEU A 431 6.71 13.52 4.46
N VAL A 432 6.33 14.10 3.33
CA VAL A 432 5.67 13.41 2.22
C VAL A 432 6.55 13.58 1.00
N LEU A 433 7.16 12.50 0.54
CA LEU A 433 7.92 12.46 -0.70
C LEU A 433 7.20 11.57 -1.72
N GLY A 434 7.04 12.07 -2.95
CA GLY A 434 6.52 11.31 -4.09
C GLY A 434 5.20 11.84 -4.65
N GLN A 435 4.80 11.29 -5.79
CA GLN A 435 3.63 11.66 -6.60
C GLN A 435 2.68 10.47 -6.86
N GLY A 436 2.95 9.31 -6.26
CA GLY A 436 2.08 8.14 -6.34
C GLY A 436 0.69 8.40 -5.78
N ARG A 437 -0.20 7.43 -5.93
CA ARG A 437 -1.58 7.51 -5.45
C ARG A 437 -1.66 7.88 -3.97
N VAL A 438 -0.86 7.25 -3.11
CA VAL A 438 -0.89 7.51 -1.67
C VAL A 438 -0.41 8.92 -1.37
N ALA A 439 0.75 9.32 -1.92
CA ALA A 439 1.28 10.66 -1.69
C ALA A 439 0.32 11.74 -2.24
N GLY A 440 -0.08 11.61 -3.51
CA GLY A 440 -0.82 12.61 -4.25
C GLY A 440 -2.31 12.68 -3.96
N GLN A 441 -3.00 11.53 -3.82
CA GLN A 441 -4.47 11.51 -3.69
C GLN A 441 -4.94 11.37 -2.24
N ALA A 442 -4.13 10.79 -1.35
CA ALA A 442 -4.52 10.62 0.05
C ALA A 442 -3.80 11.62 0.96
N MET A 443 -2.46 11.58 1.02
CA MET A 443 -1.71 12.39 1.97
C MET A 443 -1.84 13.87 1.65
N LEU A 444 -1.61 14.28 0.40
CA LEU A 444 -1.83 15.67 -0.01
C LEU A 444 -3.30 16.11 0.05
N PHE A 445 -4.27 15.20 0.02
CA PHE A 445 -5.65 15.60 0.28
C PHE A 445 -5.83 16.03 1.75
N ASP A 446 -5.29 15.24 2.68
CA ASP A 446 -5.43 15.51 4.12
C ASP A 446 -4.58 16.71 4.59
N VAL A 447 -3.35 16.87 4.09
CA VAL A 447 -2.39 17.88 4.57
C VAL A 447 -1.98 18.93 3.52
N GLY A 448 -2.34 18.73 2.25
CA GLY A 448 -1.73 19.44 1.11
C GLY A 448 -2.01 20.93 1.03
N ARG A 449 -3.19 21.41 1.47
CA ARG A 449 -3.47 22.87 1.43
C ARG A 449 -2.45 23.65 2.24
N ALA A 450 -2.14 23.18 3.44
CA ALA A 450 -1.15 23.81 4.30
C ALA A 450 0.28 23.55 3.79
N MET A 451 0.57 22.38 3.23
CA MET A 451 1.89 22.04 2.69
C MET A 451 2.28 22.84 1.44
N LEU A 452 1.38 22.97 0.46
CA LEU A 452 1.61 23.72 -0.78
C LEU A 452 1.99 25.17 -0.48
N ALA A 453 1.25 25.81 0.42
CA ALA A 453 1.53 27.19 0.84
C ALA A 453 2.95 27.35 1.42
N ARG A 454 3.40 26.41 2.26
CA ARG A 454 4.75 26.41 2.85
C ARG A 454 5.83 26.12 1.82
N SER A 455 5.61 25.15 0.94
CA SER A 455 6.57 24.76 -0.10
C SER A 455 6.85 25.93 -1.04
N TYR A 456 5.81 26.65 -1.48
CA TYR A 456 5.98 27.87 -2.27
C TYR A 456 6.66 29.01 -1.50
N ALA A 457 6.47 29.10 -0.18
CA ALA A 457 7.20 30.07 0.64
C ALA A 457 8.69 29.72 0.75
N ALA A 458 9.03 28.44 0.94
CA ALA A 458 10.41 27.96 1.02
C ALA A 458 11.16 28.14 -0.30
N ALA A 459 10.55 27.75 -1.43
CA ALA A 459 11.15 27.95 -2.76
C ALA A 459 11.47 29.44 -3.02
N ARG A 460 10.54 30.34 -2.70
CA ARG A 460 10.75 31.80 -2.83
C ARG A 460 11.91 32.32 -1.97
N ARG A 461 12.13 31.76 -0.77
CA ARG A 461 13.27 32.13 0.08
C ARG A 461 14.59 31.62 -0.48
N ALA A 462 14.60 30.40 -1.02
CA ALA A 462 15.79 29.82 -1.67
C ALA A 462 16.21 30.66 -2.89
N ASP A 463 15.26 31.05 -3.73
CA ASP A 463 15.50 31.93 -4.89
C ASP A 463 16.03 33.32 -4.46
N ALA A 464 15.48 33.87 -3.37
CA ALA A 464 15.93 35.15 -2.83
C ALA A 464 17.35 35.08 -2.22
N GLY A 465 17.72 33.95 -1.61
CA GLY A 465 19.06 33.71 -1.05
C GLY A 465 20.15 33.48 -2.11
N ALA A 466 19.78 32.97 -3.29
CA ALA A 466 20.70 32.84 -4.43
C ALA A 466 21.00 34.20 -5.10
N ALA A 467 20.11 35.19 -4.96
CA ALA A 467 20.27 36.52 -5.53
C ALA A 467 21.17 37.46 -4.70
N THR A 468 21.51 37.10 -3.46
CA THR A 468 22.34 37.91 -2.55
C THR A 468 23.81 37.46 -2.48
N ALA A 469 24.22 36.44 -3.23
CA ALA A 469 25.64 36.18 -3.45
C ALA A 469 26.25 37.35 -4.25
N PRO A 470 27.39 37.94 -3.82
CA PRO A 470 27.95 39.10 -4.48
C PRO A 470 28.33 38.73 -5.93
N ARG A 471 27.60 39.32 -6.89
CA ARG A 471 27.98 39.27 -8.30
C ARG A 471 29.33 39.98 -8.46
N ALA A 472 30.34 39.24 -8.92
CA ALA A 472 31.51 39.84 -9.54
C ALA A 472 31.04 40.77 -10.68
N PRO A 473 31.71 41.91 -10.91
CA PRO A 473 31.23 42.94 -11.83
C PRO A 473 31.08 42.39 -13.25
N VAL A 474 29.87 42.55 -13.81
CA VAL A 474 29.50 42.07 -15.14
C VAL A 474 29.81 43.16 -16.17
N VAL A 475 30.65 42.81 -17.15
CA VAL A 475 30.88 43.54 -18.41
C VAL A 475 29.57 43.51 -19.23
N PRO A 476 29.14 44.61 -19.87
CA PRO A 476 27.84 44.63 -20.55
C PRO A 476 27.86 43.75 -21.80
N GLN A 477 26.99 42.74 -21.84
CA GLN A 477 26.60 42.06 -23.07
C GLN A 477 25.09 42.11 -23.28
N SER A 478 24.76 42.23 -24.56
CA SER A 478 23.50 42.62 -25.19
C SER A 478 22.37 41.58 -25.13
N ALA A 479 21.15 42.09 -25.27
CA ALA A 479 19.88 41.44 -25.60
C ALA A 479 19.39 40.33 -24.64
N ALA A 480 18.36 40.70 -23.87
CA ALA A 480 17.72 39.89 -22.84
C ALA A 480 17.14 38.57 -23.38
N ALA A 481 17.72 37.45 -22.93
CA ALA A 481 17.02 36.18 -22.86
C ALA A 481 16.02 36.22 -21.69
N TRP A 482 14.85 35.61 -21.89
CA TRP A 482 13.81 35.55 -20.87
C TRP A 482 14.35 34.82 -19.62
N PRO A 483 14.05 35.30 -18.40
CA PRO A 483 14.59 34.69 -17.20
C PRO A 483 14.13 33.21 -17.11
N PRO A 484 15.01 32.27 -16.70
CA PRO A 484 14.71 30.83 -16.65
C PRO A 484 13.45 30.50 -15.85
N SER A 485 13.15 31.30 -14.81
CA SER A 485 11.95 31.20 -14.00
C SER A 485 10.66 31.44 -14.80
N LEU A 486 10.69 32.34 -15.79
CA LEU A 486 9.55 32.61 -16.66
C LEU A 486 9.33 31.47 -17.67
N ILE A 487 10.40 30.83 -18.13
CA ILE A 487 10.33 29.63 -19.00
C ILE A 487 9.73 28.45 -18.22
N ILE A 488 10.13 28.26 -16.96
CA ILE A 488 9.58 27.22 -16.07
C ILE A 488 8.10 27.48 -15.76
N VAL A 489 7.71 28.72 -15.47
CA VAL A 489 6.31 29.09 -15.22
C VAL A 489 5.44 28.85 -16.45
N ILE A 490 5.94 29.17 -17.65
CA ILE A 490 5.23 28.91 -18.91
C ILE A 490 5.12 27.40 -19.16
N ALA A 491 6.17 26.61 -18.86
CA ALA A 491 6.13 25.15 -19.00
C ALA A 491 5.13 24.50 -18.01
N ILE A 492 5.07 24.98 -16.77
CA ILE A 492 4.10 24.51 -15.77
C ILE A 492 2.67 24.87 -16.17
N LEU A 493 2.44 26.09 -16.68
CA LEU A 493 1.12 26.50 -17.19
C LEU A 493 0.71 25.68 -18.42
N ALA A 494 1.63 25.39 -19.34
CA ALA A 494 1.37 24.54 -20.49
C ALA A 494 1.02 23.09 -20.07
N LEU A 495 1.74 22.53 -19.09
CA LEU A 495 1.45 21.20 -18.54
C LEU A 495 0.12 21.14 -17.78
N ALA A 496 -0.24 22.20 -17.04
CA ALA A 496 -1.53 22.32 -16.37
C ALA A 496 -2.69 22.40 -17.39
N CYS A 497 -2.53 23.15 -18.47
CA CYS A 497 -3.51 23.21 -19.56
C CYS A 497 -3.64 21.88 -20.31
N LEU A 498 -2.54 21.14 -20.51
CA LEU A 498 -2.55 19.80 -21.09
C LEU A 498 -3.24 18.78 -20.17
N GLY A 499 -3.04 18.87 -18.86
CA GLY A 499 -3.73 18.05 -17.86
C GLY A 499 -5.24 18.29 -17.83
N VAL A 500 -5.67 19.54 -17.90
CA VAL A 500 -7.11 19.90 -17.99
C VAL A 500 -7.71 19.46 -19.33
N GLY A 501 -6.98 19.64 -20.44
CA GLY A 501 -7.41 19.21 -21.77
C GLY A 501 -7.53 17.68 -21.91
N PHE A 502 -6.61 16.92 -21.33
CA PHE A 502 -6.65 15.47 -21.24
C PHE A 502 -7.90 15.00 -20.47
N GLU A 503 -8.19 15.63 -19.34
CA GLU A 503 -9.33 15.27 -18.50
C GLU A 503 -10.68 15.64 -19.12
N TRP A 504 -10.71 16.71 -19.94
CA TRP A 504 -11.90 17.08 -20.70
C TRP A 504 -12.13 16.17 -21.93
N GLY A 505 -11.06 15.71 -22.57
CA GLY A 505 -11.13 14.71 -23.65
C GLY A 505 -11.57 13.32 -23.16
N ARG A 506 -11.15 12.93 -21.95
CA ARG A 506 -11.54 11.67 -21.31
C ARG A 506 -13.02 11.61 -20.93
N ARG A 507 -13.64 12.74 -20.56
CA ARG A 507 -15.07 12.81 -20.20
C ARG A 507 -16.03 12.83 -21.40
N ARG A 508 -15.51 12.94 -22.63
CA ARG A 508 -16.29 13.01 -23.88
C ARG A 508 -16.17 11.74 -24.74
N ARG A 509 -15.43 10.73 -24.30
CA ARG A 509 -15.41 9.37 -24.85
C ARG A 509 -15.92 8.42 -23.78
#